data_AF-A0A1X1Q706-F1
#
_entry.id   AF-A0A1X1Q706-F1
#
_cell.length_a   1.000
_cell.length_b   1.000
_cell.length_c   1.000
_cell.angle_alpha   90.00
_cell.angle_beta   90.00
_cell.angle_gamma   90.00
#
_symmetry.space_group_name_H-M   'P 1'
#
loop_
_entity.id
_entity.type
_entity.pdbx_description
1 polymer ?
#
loop_
_entity_poly.entity_id
_entity_poly.type
_entity_poly.pdbx_seq_one_letter_code
_entity_poly.pdbx_strand_id
1 'polypeptide(L)'
;MRLSDAFTEKTHSLELELSAFNINYDKSSELLQKCNDLKCYSIFVAQVRQKISEGKPLRQAIIKAIQYCKENDFLKDYFSNKEQREVLDMVNFKWDWNRAMEVRAEEAAEEATKKATEAKTIKVVINMLKDREPYEKISRQADTPLENVMEIAKRNNLAYN
;
A
#
# COMPACT_ATOMS: atom_id res chain seq x y z
N MET A 1 -18.50 -0.27 14.28
CA MET A 1 -17.79 0.44 13.18
C MET A 1 -18.78 0.58 12.04
N ARG A 2 -18.89 1.77 11.43
CA ARG A 2 -19.79 1.97 10.29
C ARG A 2 -19.01 1.82 9.00
N LEU A 3 -19.62 1.16 8.01
CA LEU A 3 -18.97 0.94 6.72
C LEU A 3 -18.72 2.26 5.98
N SER A 4 -19.61 3.23 6.15
CA SER A 4 -19.50 4.58 5.57
C SER A 4 -18.26 5.35 6.04
N ASP A 5 -17.71 5.05 7.23
CA ASP A 5 -16.47 5.67 7.72
C ASP A 5 -15.23 5.26 6.89
N ALA A 6 -15.32 4.18 6.09
CA ALA A 6 -14.22 3.69 5.26
C ALA A 6 -14.19 4.29 3.85
N PHE A 7 -15.20 5.07 3.44
CA PHE A 7 -15.33 5.63 2.10
C PHE A 7 -15.31 7.16 2.11
N THR A 8 -14.66 7.75 1.11
CA THR A 8 -14.50 9.22 0.99
C THR A 8 -15.79 9.93 0.57
N GLU A 9 -16.65 9.27 -0.20
CA GLU A 9 -17.91 9.83 -0.68
C GLU A 9 -19.11 9.38 0.18
N LYS A 10 -20.00 10.33 0.51
CA LYS A 10 -21.11 10.12 1.47
C LYS A 10 -22.46 9.74 0.84
N THR A 11 -22.51 9.32 -0.41
CA THR A 11 -23.74 8.87 -1.07
C THR A 11 -23.97 7.38 -0.83
N HIS A 12 -24.95 7.00 -0.01
CA HIS A 12 -25.13 5.61 0.42
C HIS A 12 -26.58 5.13 0.26
N SER A 13 -26.76 4.00 -0.43
CA SER A 13 -28.04 3.28 -0.57
C SER A 13 -28.21 2.15 0.48
N LEU A 14 -27.17 1.85 1.26
CA LEU A 14 -27.12 0.79 2.27
C LEU A 14 -26.11 1.16 3.38
N GLU A 15 -26.50 0.96 4.64
CA GLU A 15 -25.63 1.13 5.81
C GLU A 15 -25.53 -0.20 6.57
N LEU A 16 -24.30 -0.64 6.89
CA LEU A 16 -24.03 -1.87 7.64
C LEU A 16 -23.30 -1.53 8.93
N GLU A 17 -23.91 -1.88 10.06
CA GLU A 17 -23.32 -1.76 11.38
C GLU A 17 -22.84 -3.13 11.87
N LEU A 18 -21.54 -3.24 12.15
CA LEU A 18 -20.91 -4.47 12.63
C LEU A 18 -20.19 -4.24 13.95
N SER A 19 -20.21 -5.29 14.78
CA SER A 19 -19.36 -5.44 15.96
C SER A 19 -18.06 -6.13 15.57
N ALA A 20 -16.94 -5.44 15.72
CA ALA A 20 -15.60 -5.99 15.50
C ALA A 20 -14.96 -6.32 16.84
N PHE A 21 -14.39 -7.52 16.96
CA PHE A 21 -13.70 -7.95 18.18
C PHE A 21 -12.20 -7.85 18.01
N ASN A 22 -11.52 -7.25 18.98
CA ASN A 22 -10.08 -7.23 19.04
C ASN A 22 -9.56 -8.57 19.56
N ILE A 23 -8.85 -9.31 18.69
CA ILE A 23 -8.25 -10.61 19.01
C ILE A 23 -6.75 -10.51 19.32
N ASN A 24 -6.20 -9.30 19.47
CA ASN A 24 -4.83 -9.16 19.95
C ASN A 24 -4.71 -9.77 21.35
N TYR A 25 -3.59 -10.42 21.65
CA TYR A 25 -3.42 -11.09 22.94
C TYR A 25 -3.48 -10.09 24.08
N ASP A 26 -4.45 -10.31 24.95
CA ASP A 26 -4.60 -9.60 26.21
C ASP A 26 -5.10 -10.60 27.27
N LYS A 27 -4.48 -10.57 28.45
CA LYS A 27 -4.86 -11.44 29.57
C LYS A 27 -6.27 -11.14 30.08
N SER A 28 -6.73 -9.88 29.96
CA SER A 28 -8.09 -9.47 30.32
C SER A 28 -9.15 -9.77 29.26
N SER A 29 -8.78 -10.28 28.09
CA SER A 29 -9.77 -10.54 27.03
C SER A 29 -10.64 -11.75 27.37
N GLU A 30 -11.90 -11.48 27.71
CA GLU A 30 -12.91 -12.51 28.00
C GLU A 30 -13.12 -13.44 26.79
N LEU A 31 -13.05 -12.91 25.57
CA LEU A 31 -13.16 -13.70 24.33
C LEU A 31 -12.05 -14.76 24.23
N LEU A 32 -10.81 -14.37 24.55
CA LEU A 32 -9.68 -15.30 24.53
C LEU A 32 -9.75 -16.30 25.69
N GLN A 33 -10.35 -15.95 26.82
CA GLN A 33 -10.55 -16.91 27.91
C GLN A 33 -11.60 -17.98 27.54
N LYS A 34 -12.61 -17.62 26.74
CA LYS A 34 -13.66 -18.55 26.29
C LYS A 34 -13.22 -19.48 25.16
N CYS A 35 -12.27 -19.08 24.31
CA CYS A 35 -11.81 -19.87 23.17
C CYS A 35 -10.30 -20.13 23.24
N ASN A 36 -9.92 -21.36 23.59
CA ASN A 36 -8.51 -21.73 23.76
C ASN A 36 -7.72 -21.66 22.45
N ASP A 37 -8.28 -22.09 21.33
CA ASP A 37 -7.58 -22.06 20.03
C ASP A 37 -7.28 -20.63 19.59
N LEU A 38 -8.27 -19.73 19.74
CA LEU A 38 -8.10 -18.31 19.46
C LEU A 38 -7.06 -17.68 20.38
N LYS A 39 -7.07 -18.02 21.68
CA LYS A 39 -6.04 -17.58 22.63
C LYS A 39 -4.65 -18.04 22.21
N CYS A 40 -4.47 -19.31 21.87
CA CYS A 40 -3.19 -19.84 21.43
C CYS A 40 -2.70 -19.15 20.16
N TYR A 41 -3.61 -18.86 19.21
CA TYR A 41 -3.30 -18.08 18.01
C TYR A 41 -2.91 -16.63 18.34
N SER A 42 -3.64 -15.95 19.21
CA SER A 42 -3.31 -14.59 19.65
C SER A 42 -1.94 -14.52 20.32
N ILE A 43 -1.59 -15.52 21.15
CA ILE A 43 -0.26 -15.66 21.75
C ILE A 43 0.81 -15.80 20.67
N PHE A 44 0.61 -16.67 19.68
CA PHE A 44 1.54 -16.84 18.57
C PHE A 44 1.80 -15.50 17.84
N VAL A 45 0.75 -14.77 17.47
CA VAL A 45 0.89 -13.46 16.81
C VAL A 45 1.61 -12.45 17.70
N ALA A 46 1.33 -12.43 19.00
CA ALA A 46 2.02 -11.56 19.96
C ALA A 46 3.53 -11.88 20.02
N GLN A 47 3.90 -13.16 20.03
CA GLN A 47 5.30 -13.60 20.00
C GLN A 47 6.00 -13.17 18.70
N VAL A 48 5.36 -13.34 17.54
CA VAL A 48 5.92 -12.87 16.26
C VAL A 48 6.18 -11.37 16.31
N ARG A 49 5.21 -10.56 16.75
CA ARG A 49 5.35 -9.10 16.87
C ARG A 49 6.48 -8.71 17.82
N GLN A 50 6.57 -9.37 18.98
CA GLN A 50 7.65 -9.14 19.93
C GLN A 50 9.03 -9.42 19.30
N LYS A 51 9.17 -10.51 18.54
CA LYS A 51 10.45 -10.84 17.88
C LYS A 51 10.81 -9.86 16.77
N ILE A 52 9.81 -9.32 16.05
CA ILE A 52 10.03 -8.25 15.07
C ILE A 52 10.46 -6.96 15.77
N SER A 53 9.82 -6.58 16.89
CA SER A 53 10.23 -5.39 17.66
C SER A 53 11.62 -5.53 18.29
N GLU A 54 12.08 -6.76 18.54
CA GLU A 54 13.46 -7.08 18.93
C GLU A 54 14.46 -6.96 17.75
N GLY A 55 14.02 -6.56 16.55
CA GLY A 55 14.85 -6.38 15.37
C GLY A 55 15.12 -7.65 14.55
N LYS A 56 14.39 -8.75 14.80
CA LYS A 56 14.57 -9.99 14.03
C LYS A 56 13.81 -9.92 12.71
N PRO A 57 14.37 -10.44 11.61
CA PRO A 57 13.65 -10.52 10.34
C PRO A 57 12.44 -11.43 10.49
N LEU A 58 11.36 -11.11 9.76
CA LEU A 58 10.04 -11.76 9.86
C LEU A 58 10.14 -13.30 9.87
N ARG A 59 10.92 -13.86 8.92
CA ARG A 59 11.14 -15.31 8.83
C ARG A 59 11.69 -15.92 10.12
N GLN A 60 12.69 -15.28 10.72
CA GLN A 60 13.27 -15.74 11.98
C GLN A 60 12.34 -15.51 13.17
N ALA A 61 11.57 -14.42 13.16
CA ALA A 61 10.56 -14.14 14.18
C ALA A 61 9.47 -15.23 14.20
N ILE A 62 8.98 -15.66 13.04
CA ILE A 62 8.00 -16.73 12.89
C ILE A 62 8.55 -18.06 13.40
N ILE A 63 9.75 -18.46 12.95
CA ILE A 63 10.36 -19.74 13.37
C ILE A 63 10.50 -19.79 14.90
N LYS A 64 10.99 -18.71 15.51
CA LYS A 64 11.13 -18.62 16.97
C LYS A 64 9.79 -18.61 17.70
N ALA A 65 8.77 -17.95 17.14
CA ALA A 65 7.43 -17.97 17.71
C ALA A 65 6.79 -19.36 17.65
N ILE A 66 6.95 -20.09 16.54
CA ILE A 66 6.49 -21.49 16.43
C ILE A 66 7.17 -22.36 17.48
N GLN A 67 8.49 -22.23 17.63
CA GLN A 67 9.25 -22.98 18.63
C GLN A 67 8.73 -22.69 20.04
N TYR A 68 8.57 -21.42 20.39
CA TYR A 68 8.00 -21.02 21.68
C TYR A 68 6.61 -21.62 21.92
N CYS A 69 5.73 -21.58 20.91
CA CYS A 69 4.40 -22.15 21.01
C CYS A 69 4.44 -23.68 21.23
N LYS A 70 5.32 -24.41 20.54
CA LYS A 70 5.50 -25.86 20.77
C LYS A 70 5.99 -26.17 22.17
N GLU A 71 6.96 -25.40 22.69
CA GLU A 71 7.53 -25.59 24.03
C GLU A 71 6.51 -25.32 25.15
N ASN A 72 5.57 -24.41 24.91
CA ASN A 72 4.54 -24.02 25.88
C ASN A 72 3.16 -24.67 25.60
N ASP A 73 3.12 -25.72 24.77
CA ASP A 73 1.91 -26.48 24.42
C ASP A 73 0.79 -25.65 23.74
N PHE A 74 1.14 -24.52 23.11
CA PHE A 74 0.23 -23.70 22.32
C PHE A 74 0.23 -24.16 20.86
N LEU A 75 -0.94 -24.47 20.29
CA LEU A 75 -1.08 -24.90 18.89
C LEU A 75 -0.18 -26.10 18.54
N LYS A 76 0.14 -26.95 19.51
CA LYS A 76 1.10 -28.05 19.32
C LYS A 76 0.67 -29.01 18.23
N ASP A 77 -0.58 -29.45 18.23
CA ASP A 77 -1.12 -30.36 17.21
C ASP A 77 -1.13 -29.69 15.84
N TYR A 78 -1.49 -28.40 15.78
CA TYR A 78 -1.48 -27.62 14.55
C TYR A 78 -0.07 -27.53 13.94
N PHE A 79 0.96 -27.23 14.75
CA PHE A 79 2.34 -27.14 14.30
C PHE A 79 3.07 -28.50 14.18
N SER A 80 2.46 -29.59 14.65
CA SER A 80 2.99 -30.95 14.51
C SER A 80 2.43 -31.63 13.25
N ASN A 81 1.16 -31.38 12.92
CA ASN A 81 0.51 -31.95 11.75
C ASN A 81 0.77 -31.16 10.46
N LYS A 82 0.92 -29.83 10.56
CA LYS A 82 1.37 -28.99 9.46
C LYS A 82 2.86 -28.74 9.62
N GLU A 83 3.65 -29.21 8.67
CA GLU A 83 5.08 -28.90 8.65
C GLU A 83 5.24 -27.37 8.70
N GLN A 84 6.22 -26.91 9.48
CA GLN A 84 6.59 -25.50 9.62
C GLN A 84 6.63 -24.76 8.27
N ARG A 85 6.91 -25.50 7.19
CA ARG A 85 6.92 -25.07 5.80
C ARG A 85 5.61 -24.45 5.32
N GLU A 86 4.43 -25.02 5.56
CA GLU A 86 3.15 -24.46 5.07
C GLU A 86 2.80 -23.14 5.79
N VAL A 87 3.06 -23.07 7.10
CA VAL A 87 2.88 -21.83 7.89
C VAL A 87 3.91 -20.79 7.47
N LEU A 88 5.15 -21.21 7.22
CA LEU A 88 6.20 -20.33 6.72
C LEU A 88 5.83 -19.80 5.33
N ASP A 89 5.35 -20.65 4.43
CA ASP A 89 4.97 -20.29 3.07
C ASP A 89 3.77 -19.34 3.07
N MET A 90 2.74 -19.60 3.88
CA MET A 90 1.55 -18.72 3.98
C MET A 90 1.87 -17.36 4.61
N VAL A 91 2.70 -17.30 5.64
CA VAL A 91 3.05 -16.03 6.31
C VAL A 91 4.11 -15.24 5.54
N ASN A 92 5.02 -15.92 4.82
CA ASN A 92 6.01 -15.25 3.97
C ASN A 92 5.38 -14.71 2.67
N PHE A 93 4.25 -15.25 2.22
CA PHE A 93 3.54 -14.80 1.02
C PHE A 93 2.58 -13.62 1.26
N LYS A 94 2.07 -13.43 2.49
CA LYS A 94 1.13 -12.33 2.78
C LYS A 94 1.87 -11.02 3.10
N TRP A 95 2.06 -10.22 2.04
CA TRP A 95 2.42 -8.79 2.04
C TRP A 95 3.83 -8.47 2.55
N ASP A 96 4.80 -8.48 1.64
CA ASP A 96 6.10 -7.88 1.87
C ASP A 96 5.97 -6.35 1.81
N TRP A 97 5.89 -5.72 2.98
CA TRP A 97 5.77 -4.27 3.13
C TRP A 97 6.97 -3.53 2.50
N ASN A 98 8.16 -4.15 2.50
CA ASN A 98 9.34 -3.56 1.86
C ASN A 98 9.15 -3.58 0.35
N ARG A 99 8.67 -4.70 -0.22
CA ARG A 99 8.37 -4.77 -1.65
C ARG A 99 7.28 -3.78 -2.07
N ALA A 100 6.23 -3.62 -1.25
CA ALA A 100 5.19 -2.63 -1.52
C ALA A 100 5.73 -1.18 -1.45
N MET A 101 6.67 -0.91 -0.54
CA MET A 101 7.31 0.40 -0.42
C MET A 101 8.29 0.68 -1.58
N GLU A 102 9.05 -0.32 -2.02
CA GLU A 102 9.90 -0.25 -3.20
C GLU A 102 9.08 0.07 -4.46
N VAL A 103 7.99 -0.66 -4.70
CA VAL A 103 7.10 -0.43 -5.84
C VAL A 103 6.54 0.99 -5.81
N ARG A 104 6.08 1.47 -4.63
CA ARG A 104 5.64 2.86 -4.50
C ARG A 104 6.75 3.89 -4.75
N ALA A 105 7.98 3.61 -4.32
CA ALA A 105 9.11 4.51 -4.55
C ALA A 105 9.49 4.56 -6.04
N GLU A 106 9.44 3.42 -6.72
CA GLU A 106 9.66 3.32 -8.16
C GLU A 106 8.57 4.03 -8.96
N GLU A 107 7.29 3.80 -8.63
CA GLU A 107 6.14 4.51 -9.22
C GLU A 107 6.25 6.03 -9.00
N ALA A 108 6.64 6.47 -7.80
CA ALA A 108 6.82 7.89 -7.50
C ALA A 108 7.99 8.51 -8.28
N ALA A 109 9.08 7.77 -8.49
CA ALA A 109 10.20 8.22 -9.32
C ALA A 109 9.80 8.31 -10.79
N GLU A 110 9.06 7.32 -11.31
CA GLU A 110 8.56 7.34 -12.68
C GLU A 110 7.58 8.50 -12.90
N GLU A 111 6.66 8.74 -11.96
CA GLU A 111 5.73 9.88 -12.02
C GLU A 111 6.46 11.22 -11.93
N ALA A 112 7.49 11.34 -11.10
CA ALA A 112 8.32 12.54 -11.02
C ALA A 112 9.07 12.82 -12.32
N THR A 113 9.60 11.78 -12.98
CA THR A 113 10.27 11.95 -14.29
C THR A 113 9.29 12.35 -15.39
N LYS A 114 8.10 11.74 -15.44
CA LYS A 114 7.02 12.12 -16.38
C LYS A 114 6.57 13.57 -16.17
N LYS A 115 6.33 14.00 -14.91
CA LYS A 115 5.99 15.40 -14.61
C LYS A 115 7.12 16.36 -14.99
N ALA A 116 8.38 15.96 -14.82
CA ALA A 116 9.52 16.79 -15.18
C ALA A 116 9.69 16.93 -16.71
N THR A 117 9.43 15.89 -17.49
CA THR A 117 9.46 15.97 -18.96
C THR A 117 8.30 16.80 -19.48
N GLU A 118 7.09 16.59 -18.97
CA GLU A 118 5.92 17.41 -19.29
C GLU A 118 6.13 18.88 -18.98
N ALA A 119 6.67 19.22 -17.80
CA ALA A 119 6.97 20.59 -17.41
C ALA A 119 8.03 21.25 -18.34
N LYS A 120 9.03 20.48 -18.80
CA LYS A 120 10.01 20.97 -19.80
C LYS A 120 9.34 21.26 -21.13
N THR A 121 8.50 20.34 -21.62
CA THR A 121 7.75 20.51 -22.88
C THR A 121 6.84 21.74 -22.81
N ILE A 122 6.08 21.91 -21.72
CA ILE A 122 5.22 23.07 -21.50
C ILE A 122 6.05 24.37 -21.53
N LYS A 123 7.23 24.39 -20.90
CA LYS A 123 8.10 25.57 -20.88
C LYS A 123 8.62 25.93 -22.29
N VAL A 124 8.98 24.94 -23.10
CA VAL A 124 9.38 25.14 -24.50
C VAL A 124 8.23 25.71 -25.33
N VAL A 125 7.04 25.12 -25.20
CA VAL A 125 5.82 25.59 -25.89
C VAL A 125 5.49 27.03 -25.51
N ILE A 126 5.52 27.37 -24.22
CA ILE A 126 5.25 28.74 -23.74
C ILE A 126 6.25 29.75 -24.32
N ASN A 127 7.54 29.41 -24.40
CA ASN A 127 8.55 30.30 -24.97
C ASN A 127 8.26 30.55 -26.46
N MET A 128 7.98 29.50 -27.24
CA MET A 128 7.67 29.64 -28.67
C MET A 128 6.35 30.38 -28.94
N LEU A 129 5.36 30.23 -28.06
CA LEU A 129 4.11 31.01 -28.13
C LEU A 129 4.35 32.50 -27.86
N LYS A 130 5.26 32.85 -26.95
CA LYS A 130 5.66 34.25 -26.72
C LYS A 130 6.36 34.86 -27.93
N ASP A 131 7.12 34.04 -28.66
CA ASP A 131 7.79 34.43 -29.91
C ASP A 131 6.83 34.48 -31.12
N ARG A 132 5.53 34.19 -30.93
CA ARG A 132 4.46 34.17 -31.95
C ARG A 132 4.73 33.21 -33.12
N GLU A 133 5.36 32.07 -32.85
CA GLU A 133 5.62 31.04 -33.85
C GLU A 133 4.33 30.30 -34.28
N PRO A 134 4.16 29.87 -35.54
CA PRO A 134 2.95 29.15 -35.95
C PRO A 134 2.72 27.86 -35.15
N TYR A 135 1.46 27.57 -34.76
CA TYR A 135 1.14 26.39 -33.94
C TYR A 135 1.61 25.06 -34.55
N GLU A 136 1.59 24.95 -35.88
CA GLU A 136 2.10 23.78 -36.61
C GLU A 136 3.61 23.59 -36.42
N LYS A 137 4.37 24.69 -36.35
CA LYS A 137 5.82 24.66 -36.11
C LYS A 137 6.12 24.29 -34.66
N ILE A 138 5.36 24.83 -33.71
CA ILE A 138 5.48 24.52 -32.27
C ILE A 138 5.18 23.03 -32.03
N SER A 139 4.10 22.51 -32.62
CA SER A 139 3.73 21.09 -32.50
C SER A 139 4.84 20.17 -32.99
N ARG A 140 5.45 20.48 -34.15
CA ARG A 140 6.56 19.70 -34.71
C ARG A 140 7.84 19.79 -33.87
N GLN A 141 8.16 20.96 -33.30
CA GLN A 141 9.41 21.17 -32.57
C GLN A 141 9.35 20.70 -31.12
N ALA A 142 8.20 20.81 -30.47
CA ALA A 142 7.97 20.36 -29.10
C ALA A 142 7.49 18.90 -29.02
N ASP A 143 7.36 18.23 -30.18
CA ASP A 143 6.86 16.86 -30.32
C ASP A 143 5.57 16.62 -29.51
N THR A 144 4.61 17.52 -29.68
CA THR A 144 3.35 17.51 -28.94
C THR A 144 2.17 17.82 -29.87
N PRO A 145 0.99 17.21 -29.65
CA PRO A 145 -0.17 17.42 -30.51
C PRO A 145 -0.58 18.89 -30.60
N LEU A 146 -1.10 19.30 -31.76
CA LEU A 146 -1.66 20.64 -31.99
C LEU A 146 -2.70 21.02 -30.93
N GLU A 147 -3.57 20.07 -30.56
CA GLU A 147 -4.59 20.24 -29.52
C GLU A 147 -3.97 20.68 -28.17
N ASN A 148 -2.87 20.05 -27.76
CA ASN A 148 -2.16 20.36 -26.52
C ASN A 148 -1.51 21.76 -26.59
N VAL A 149 -0.95 22.14 -27.74
CA VAL A 149 -0.39 23.49 -27.94
C VAL A 149 -1.50 24.54 -27.78
N MET A 150 -2.66 24.30 -28.39
CA MET A 150 -3.81 25.21 -28.30
C MET A 150 -4.38 25.29 -26.89
N GLU A 151 -4.45 24.18 -26.15
CA GLU A 151 -4.82 24.19 -24.73
C GLU A 151 -3.85 25.01 -23.88
N ILE A 152 -2.54 24.82 -24.07
CA ILE A 152 -1.50 25.57 -23.35
C ILE A 152 -1.61 27.07 -23.66
N ALA A 153 -1.84 27.43 -24.93
CA ALA A 153 -2.03 28.82 -25.35
C ALA A 153 -3.28 29.46 -24.70
N LYS A 154 -4.41 28.73 -24.68
CA LYS A 154 -5.65 29.17 -24.01
C LYS A 154 -5.48 29.34 -22.50
N ARG A 155 -4.89 28.35 -21.81
CA ARG A 155 -4.67 28.40 -20.35
C ARG A 155 -3.74 29.53 -19.92
N ASN A 156 -2.79 29.93 -20.77
CA ASN A 156 -1.80 30.97 -20.47
C ASN A 156 -2.13 32.36 -21.07
N ASN A 157 -3.31 32.54 -21.68
CA ASN A 157 -3.69 33.77 -22.40
C ASN A 157 -2.68 34.19 -23.49
N LEU A 158 -2.06 33.20 -24.15
CA LEU A 158 -1.11 33.39 -25.26
C LEU A 158 -1.70 32.97 -26.61
N ALA A 159 -3.02 32.77 -26.68
CA ALA A 159 -3.70 32.44 -27.92
C ALA A 159 -3.74 33.65 -28.85
N TYR A 160 -3.21 33.49 -30.06
CA TYR A 160 -3.41 34.41 -31.19
C TYR A 160 -4.22 33.71 -32.29
N ASN A 161 -4.93 34.53 -33.06
CA ASN A 161 -5.74 34.11 -34.20
C ASN A 161 -4.87 33.64 -35.37
#